data_AF-A0A1C6EDK4-F1
#
_entry.id   AF-A0A1C6EDK4-F1
#
_cell.length_a   1.000
_cell.length_b   1.000
_cell.length_c   1.000
_cell.angle_alpha   90.00
_cell.angle_beta   90.00
_cell.angle_gamma   90.00
#
_symmetry.space_group_name_H-M   'P 1'
#
loop_
_entity.id
_entity.type
_entity.pdbx_description
1 polymer ?
#
loop_
_entity_poly.entity_id
_entity_poly.type
_entity_poly.pdbx_seq_one_letter_code
_entity_poly.pdbx_strand_id
1 'polypeptide(L)'
;MIDKHLKSLIERADDITKSEIEALIEGKTIEKAVHEDITYNDVYDNLDNLWNFMFFTGYFKKISERMDENTQEKFVELAIPNLEVKYIFRTKILKWFNEKIKSEDLSLLYTSIIKGEVDVFQREVNRLLKKTISFNDAYENFYHGFMIGLLSHMDGYIVKSNRESGDGRCDIYIKPLSIFDKAVIIEMKVCDKPKELFTKPQDALQQIEDKKYAYELNQSGYEDIIKYGMAFYRKDCIVKIKE
;
A
#
# COMPACT_ATOMS: atom_id res chain seq x y z
N MET A 1 -20.86 -12.63 8.30
CA MET A 1 -20.17 -13.30 9.41
C MET A 1 -18.68 -13.47 9.10
N ILE A 2 -18.36 -14.08 7.96
CA ILE A 2 -17.03 -14.29 7.36
C ILE A 2 -16.12 -13.03 7.32
N ASP A 3 -16.67 -11.87 7.00
CA ASP A 3 -15.93 -10.59 6.90
C ASP A 3 -15.25 -10.12 8.20
N LYS A 4 -15.82 -10.46 9.36
CA LYS A 4 -15.38 -9.95 10.66
C LYS A 4 -14.02 -10.51 11.08
N HIS A 5 -13.75 -11.77 10.76
CA HIS A 5 -12.54 -12.47 11.23
C HIS A 5 -11.30 -11.98 10.49
N LEU A 6 -11.37 -11.88 9.16
CA LEU A 6 -10.30 -11.32 8.35
C LEU A 6 -10.02 -9.85 8.70
N LYS A 7 -11.07 -9.04 8.92
CA LYS A 7 -10.90 -7.66 9.40
C LYS A 7 -10.17 -7.63 10.75
N SER A 8 -10.54 -8.50 11.69
CA SER A 8 -9.88 -8.58 13.00
C SER A 8 -8.42 -9.01 12.89
N LEU A 9 -8.10 -9.98 12.03
CA LEU A 9 -6.74 -10.41 11.75
C LEU A 9 -5.88 -9.24 11.24
N ILE A 10 -6.40 -8.47 10.29
CA ILE A 10 -5.71 -7.30 9.72
C ILE A 10 -5.54 -6.18 10.76
N GLU A 11 -6.57 -5.88 11.54
CA GLU A 11 -6.55 -4.80 12.54
C GLU A 11 -5.58 -5.09 13.70
N ARG A 12 -5.46 -6.36 14.09
CA ARG A 12 -4.62 -6.81 15.21
C ARG A 12 -3.23 -7.28 14.77
N ALA A 13 -2.93 -7.24 13.47
CA ALA A 13 -1.67 -7.71 12.94
C ALA A 13 -0.50 -6.86 13.46
N ASP A 14 0.43 -7.51 14.16
CA ASP A 14 1.77 -6.98 14.40
C ASP A 14 2.63 -7.08 13.14
N ASP A 15 3.88 -6.62 13.20
CA ASP A 15 4.74 -6.57 12.02
C ASP A 15 5.08 -7.96 11.45
N ILE A 16 5.09 -9.00 12.31
CA ILE A 16 5.26 -10.39 11.90
C ILE A 16 4.02 -10.86 11.13
N THR A 17 2.84 -10.69 11.71
CA THR A 17 1.56 -11.08 11.10
C THR A 17 1.31 -10.33 9.79
N LYS A 18 1.67 -9.04 9.71
CA LYS A 18 1.63 -8.30 8.44
C LYS A 18 2.51 -8.98 7.41
N SER A 19 3.78 -9.26 7.74
CA SER A 19 4.72 -9.91 6.82
C SER A 19 4.23 -11.28 6.33
N GLU A 20 3.57 -12.04 7.21
CA GLU A 20 2.93 -13.32 6.86
C GLU A 20 1.75 -13.14 5.90
N ILE A 21 0.88 -12.17 6.16
CA ILE A 21 -0.23 -11.83 5.25
C ILE A 21 0.32 -11.37 3.88
N GLU A 22 1.38 -10.55 3.87
CA GLU A 22 2.05 -10.13 2.64
C GLU A 22 2.57 -11.34 1.85
N ALA A 23 3.30 -12.26 2.52
CA ALA A 23 3.81 -13.48 1.91
C ALA A 23 2.70 -14.35 1.31
N LEU A 24 1.60 -14.55 2.05
CA LEU A 24 0.44 -15.30 1.58
C LEU A 24 -0.19 -14.69 0.33
N ILE A 25 -0.34 -13.36 0.28
CA ILE A 25 -0.89 -12.69 -0.89
C ILE A 25 0.06 -12.82 -2.07
N GLU A 26 1.38 -12.79 -1.85
CA GLU A 26 2.40 -13.07 -2.88
C GLU A 26 2.40 -14.53 -3.38
N GLY A 27 1.52 -15.39 -2.86
CA GLY A 27 1.44 -16.80 -3.24
C GLY A 27 2.51 -17.67 -2.57
N LYS A 28 3.22 -17.14 -1.58
CA LYS A 28 4.11 -17.92 -0.71
C LYS A 28 3.30 -18.63 0.35
N THR A 29 3.99 -19.47 1.10
CA THR A 29 3.45 -20.18 2.24
C THR A 29 3.91 -19.55 3.55
N ILE A 30 3.13 -19.77 4.60
CA ILE A 30 3.52 -19.51 5.98
C ILE A 30 3.30 -20.78 6.78
N GLU A 31 3.90 -20.84 7.96
CA GLU A 31 3.76 -21.99 8.84
C GLU A 31 3.16 -21.59 10.17
N LYS A 32 2.18 -22.36 10.63
CA LYS A 32 1.48 -22.12 11.89
C LYS A 32 1.27 -23.41 12.66
N ALA A 33 1.35 -23.33 13.98
CA ALA A 33 0.88 -24.38 14.85
C ALA A 33 -0.65 -24.49 14.71
N VAL A 34 -1.14 -25.71 14.53
CA VAL A 34 -2.58 -25.97 14.37
C VAL A 34 -3.11 -26.76 15.56
N HIS A 35 -4.16 -26.23 16.18
CA HIS A 35 -4.86 -26.85 17.31
C HIS A 35 -6.33 -27.06 16.94
N GLU A 36 -6.82 -28.29 17.05
CA GLU A 36 -8.18 -28.66 16.61
C GLU A 36 -9.27 -28.25 17.63
N ASP A 37 -8.90 -27.86 18.86
CA ASP A 37 -9.81 -27.60 19.97
C ASP A 37 -10.28 -26.15 20.12
N ILE A 38 -10.24 -25.33 19.05
CA ILE A 38 -10.66 -23.93 19.14
C ILE A 38 -12.18 -23.81 19.10
N THR A 39 -12.78 -23.31 20.18
CA THR A 39 -14.21 -22.98 20.19
C THR A 39 -14.46 -21.60 19.57
N TYR A 40 -15.69 -21.35 19.11
CA TYR A 40 -16.06 -20.04 18.53
C TYR A 40 -15.84 -18.87 19.50
N ASN A 41 -15.93 -19.11 20.81
CA ASN A 41 -15.74 -18.09 21.83
C ASN A 41 -14.27 -17.63 21.94
N ASP A 42 -13.33 -18.53 21.66
CA ASP A 42 -11.89 -18.30 21.86
C ASP A 42 -11.21 -17.71 20.61
N VAL A 43 -11.93 -17.64 19.48
CA VAL A 43 -11.40 -17.20 18.18
C VAL A 43 -10.68 -15.86 18.24
N TYR A 44 -11.15 -14.95 19.09
CA TYR A 44 -10.59 -13.60 19.20
C TYR A 44 -9.64 -13.42 20.38
N ASP A 45 -9.28 -14.46 21.12
CA ASP A 45 -8.39 -14.31 22.28
C ASP A 45 -6.96 -13.95 21.85
N ASN A 46 -6.46 -14.62 20.81
CA ASN A 46 -5.12 -14.39 20.27
C ASN A 46 -5.08 -14.54 18.74
N LEU A 47 -3.95 -14.19 18.13
CA LEU A 47 -3.77 -14.26 16.68
C LEU A 47 -3.66 -15.71 16.17
N ASP A 48 -3.14 -16.65 16.97
CA ASP A 48 -3.02 -18.06 16.57
C ASP A 48 -4.40 -18.72 16.43
N ASN A 49 -5.34 -18.38 17.31
CA ASN A 49 -6.74 -18.81 17.22
C ASN A 49 -7.41 -18.26 15.96
N LEU A 50 -7.11 -17.01 15.58
CA LEU A 50 -7.58 -16.43 14.32
C LEU A 50 -6.99 -17.15 13.11
N TRP A 51 -5.68 -17.44 13.09
CA TRP A 51 -5.03 -18.20 12.01
C TRP A 51 -5.66 -19.58 11.82
N ASN A 52 -5.84 -20.31 12.91
CA ASN A 52 -6.48 -21.61 12.92
C ASN A 52 -7.94 -21.55 12.45
N PHE A 53 -8.72 -20.59 12.95
CA PHE A 53 -10.11 -20.41 12.50
C PHE A 53 -10.18 -20.11 11.00
N MET A 54 -9.30 -19.25 10.49
CA MET A 54 -9.21 -18.94 9.05
C MET A 54 -8.83 -20.20 8.25
N PHE A 55 -7.93 -21.04 8.75
CA PHE A 55 -7.60 -22.32 8.13
C PHE A 55 -8.81 -23.26 8.08
N PHE A 56 -9.48 -23.52 9.21
CA PHE A 56 -10.63 -24.43 9.27
C PHE A 56 -11.85 -23.95 8.48
N THR A 57 -11.98 -22.64 8.28
CA THR A 57 -13.03 -22.03 7.44
C THR A 57 -12.68 -21.94 5.96
N GLY A 58 -11.52 -22.47 5.55
CA GLY A 58 -11.14 -22.59 4.14
C GLY A 58 -10.51 -21.34 3.52
N TYR A 59 -10.11 -20.35 4.33
CA TYR A 59 -9.31 -19.22 3.84
C TYR A 59 -7.88 -19.61 3.48
N PHE A 60 -7.40 -20.72 4.05
CA PHE A 60 -6.11 -21.29 3.73
C PHE A 60 -6.25 -22.75 3.32
N LYS A 61 -5.41 -23.19 2.39
CA LYS A 61 -5.20 -24.60 2.10
C LYS A 61 -3.92 -25.07 2.79
N LYS A 62 -3.94 -26.33 3.21
CA LYS A 62 -2.74 -27.05 3.65
C LYS A 62 -1.88 -27.41 2.44
N ILE A 63 -0.59 -27.09 2.51
CA ILE A 63 0.42 -27.53 1.55
C ILE A 63 1.15 -28.76 2.08
N SER A 64 1.60 -28.69 3.34
CA SER A 64 2.29 -29.77 4.03
C SER A 64 1.98 -29.70 5.53
N GLU A 65 2.34 -30.73 6.28
CA GLU A 65 2.31 -30.72 7.74
C GLU A 65 3.49 -31.49 8.30
N ARG A 66 3.94 -31.10 9.49
CA ARG A 66 4.93 -31.84 10.27
C ARG A 66 4.54 -31.86 11.75
N MET A 67 5.14 -32.79 12.47
CA MET A 67 5.15 -32.78 13.94
C MET A 67 6.50 -32.22 14.40
N ASP A 68 6.49 -31.29 15.34
CA ASP A 68 7.72 -30.91 16.04
C ASP A 68 8.10 -32.01 17.03
N GLU A 69 9.29 -32.59 16.90
CA GLU A 69 9.73 -33.70 17.74
C GLU A 69 9.98 -33.29 19.20
N ASN A 70 10.24 -32.01 19.46
CA ASN A 70 10.51 -31.50 20.82
C ASN A 70 9.24 -31.08 21.53
N THR A 71 8.33 -30.39 20.85
CA THR A 71 7.10 -29.87 21.46
C THR A 71 5.89 -30.78 21.26
N GLN A 72 5.98 -31.76 20.36
CA GLN A 72 4.86 -32.61 19.91
C GLN A 72 3.69 -31.79 19.33
N GLU A 73 3.98 -30.58 18.84
CA GLU A 73 3.00 -29.71 18.22
C GLU A 73 2.93 -29.96 16.71
N LYS A 74 1.71 -29.91 16.17
CA LYS A 74 1.46 -30.03 14.74
C LYS A 74 1.64 -28.68 14.07
N PHE A 75 2.59 -28.60 13.15
CA PHE A 75 2.78 -27.43 12.28
C PHE A 75 2.23 -27.71 10.89
N VAL A 76 1.52 -26.73 10.35
CA VAL A 76 0.92 -26.81 9.01
C VAL A 76 1.43 -25.65 8.16
N GLU A 77 1.88 -25.99 6.97
CA GLU A 77 2.22 -25.03 5.95
C GLU A 77 0.94 -24.61 5.21
N LEU A 78 0.64 -23.31 5.25
CA LEU A 78 -0.59 -22.71 4.78
C LEU A 78 -0.34 -21.83 3.56
N ALA A 79 -1.27 -21.87 2.59
CA ALA A 79 -1.30 -20.98 1.44
C ALA A 79 -2.72 -20.48 1.16
N ILE A 80 -2.85 -19.36 0.45
CA ILE A 80 -4.16 -18.92 -0.08
C ILE A 80 -4.63 -19.93 -1.16
N PRO A 81 -5.87 -20.44 -1.07
CA PRO A 81 -6.31 -21.56 -1.92
C PRO A 81 -6.54 -21.17 -3.37
N ASN A 82 -7.08 -19.97 -3.63
CA ASN A 82 -7.54 -19.54 -4.95
C ASN A 82 -7.55 -18.01 -5.08
N LEU A 83 -7.84 -17.52 -6.29
CA LEU A 83 -7.88 -16.10 -6.62
C LEU A 83 -9.02 -15.33 -5.93
N GLU A 84 -10.14 -15.99 -5.63
CA GLU A 84 -11.27 -15.36 -4.94
C GLU A 84 -10.90 -14.98 -3.51
N VAL A 85 -10.30 -15.91 -2.76
CA VAL A 85 -9.83 -15.63 -1.40
C VAL A 85 -8.73 -14.57 -1.42
N LYS A 86 -7.79 -14.65 -2.38
CA LYS A 86 -6.76 -13.62 -2.57
C LYS A 86 -7.37 -12.24 -2.83
N TYR A 87 -8.41 -12.16 -3.64
CA TYR A 87 -9.14 -10.92 -3.91
C TYR A 87 -9.80 -10.36 -2.63
N ILE A 88 -10.44 -11.22 -1.83
CA ILE A 88 -11.04 -10.82 -0.55
C ILE A 88 -9.99 -10.20 0.39
N PHE A 89 -8.82 -10.83 0.56
CA PHE A 89 -7.71 -10.26 1.34
C PHE A 89 -7.32 -8.87 0.85
N ARG A 90 -7.09 -8.71 -0.46
CA ARG A 90 -6.71 -7.43 -1.07
C ARG A 90 -7.75 -6.34 -0.80
N THR A 91 -9.03 -6.61 -1.03
CA THR A 91 -10.10 -5.64 -0.83
C THR A 91 -10.21 -5.23 0.65
N LYS A 92 -10.03 -6.16 1.59
CA LYS A 92 -10.11 -5.86 3.02
C LYS A 92 -8.93 -5.05 3.52
N ILE A 93 -7.71 -5.38 3.07
CA ILE A 93 -6.52 -4.59 3.40
C ILE A 93 -6.66 -3.16 2.88
N LEU A 94 -7.09 -2.97 1.63
CA LEU A 94 -7.28 -1.64 1.06
C LEU A 94 -8.35 -0.84 1.81
N LYS A 95 -9.48 -1.48 2.16
CA LYS A 95 -10.53 -0.83 2.96
C LYS A 95 -10.03 -0.43 4.35
N TRP A 96 -9.37 -1.34 5.05
CA TRP A 96 -8.78 -1.07 6.36
C TRP A 96 -7.75 0.06 6.30
N PHE A 97 -6.90 0.07 5.28
CA PHE A 97 -5.93 1.14 5.06
C PHE A 97 -6.62 2.50 4.91
N ASN A 98 -7.64 2.59 4.05
CA ASN A 98 -8.40 3.83 3.86
C ASN A 98 -9.13 4.27 5.13
N GLU A 99 -9.65 3.34 5.95
CA GLU A 99 -10.23 3.65 7.26
C GLU A 99 -9.17 4.21 8.23
N LYS A 100 -7.97 3.62 8.23
CA LYS A 100 -6.86 4.04 9.10
C LYS A 100 -6.32 5.42 8.72
N ILE A 101 -6.15 5.71 7.43
CA ILE A 101 -5.66 7.01 6.95
C ILE A 101 -6.57 8.16 7.36
N LYS A 102 -7.89 7.96 7.41
CA LYS A 102 -8.83 8.98 7.91
C LYS A 102 -8.59 9.41 9.36
N SER A 103 -7.91 8.57 10.15
CA SER A 103 -7.54 8.87 11.54
C SER A 103 -6.12 9.42 11.71
N GLU A 104 -5.30 9.43 10.65
CA GLU A 104 -3.94 9.98 10.70
C GLU A 104 -3.98 11.49 10.46
N ASP A 105 -3.13 12.24 11.17
CA ASP A 105 -2.84 13.63 10.83
C ASP A 105 -1.88 13.66 9.63
N LEU A 106 -2.38 14.21 8.52
CA LEU A 106 -1.66 14.33 7.25
C LEU A 106 -1.23 15.78 6.96
N SER A 107 -1.44 16.71 7.89
CA SER A 107 -1.17 18.13 7.69
C SER A 107 0.30 18.38 7.31
N LEU A 108 1.21 17.66 7.96
CA LEU A 108 2.65 17.73 7.67
C LEU A 108 2.98 17.21 6.27
N LEU A 109 2.34 16.10 5.86
CA LEU A 109 2.48 15.54 4.52
C LEU A 109 2.02 16.57 3.47
N TYR A 110 0.80 17.09 3.59
CA TYR A 110 0.23 18.05 2.66
C TYR A 110 1.06 19.33 2.54
N THR A 111 1.47 19.88 3.68
CA THR A 111 2.29 21.10 3.71
C THR A 111 3.65 20.87 3.02
N SER A 112 4.28 19.71 3.24
CA SER A 112 5.57 19.40 2.63
C SER A 112 5.50 19.28 1.11
N ILE A 113 4.39 18.75 0.57
CA ILE A 113 4.14 18.63 -0.87
C ILE A 113 4.00 20.01 -1.51
N ILE A 114 3.23 20.93 -0.91
CA ILE A 114 3.01 22.26 -1.50
C ILE A 114 4.24 23.16 -1.34
N LYS A 115 5.02 23.00 -0.27
CA LYS A 115 6.22 23.80 -0.03
C LYS A 115 7.48 23.30 -0.75
N GLY A 116 7.45 22.12 -1.37
CA GLY A 116 8.67 21.57 -1.98
C GLY A 116 9.62 20.88 -0.99
N GLU A 117 9.19 20.59 0.24
CA GLU A 117 10.05 20.03 1.30
C GLU A 117 10.24 18.50 1.13
N VAL A 118 11.07 18.11 0.16
CA VAL A 118 11.29 16.71 -0.26
C VAL A 118 11.61 15.76 0.89
N ASP A 119 12.52 16.15 1.79
CA ASP A 119 12.94 15.29 2.90
C ASP A 119 11.80 15.01 3.87
N VAL A 120 10.93 15.99 4.11
CA VAL A 120 9.73 15.85 4.96
C VAL A 120 8.71 14.98 4.24
N PHE A 121 8.45 15.25 2.96
CA PHE A 121 7.51 14.47 2.16
C PHE A 121 7.90 13.00 2.11
N GLN A 122 9.17 12.71 1.78
CA GLN A 122 9.71 11.34 1.74
C GLN A 122 9.60 10.65 3.10
N ARG A 123 9.95 11.35 4.19
CA ARG A 123 9.89 10.78 5.54
C ARG A 123 8.45 10.43 5.93
N GLU A 124 7.49 11.29 5.66
CA GLU A 124 6.08 11.05 5.97
C GLU A 124 5.51 9.89 5.14
N VAL A 125 5.82 9.83 3.84
CA VAL A 125 5.45 8.70 2.97
C VAL A 125 6.01 7.38 3.54
N ASN A 126 7.30 7.34 3.90
CA ASN A 126 7.92 6.13 4.47
C ASN A 126 7.33 5.76 5.84
N ARG A 127 7.04 6.75 6.70
CA ARG A 127 6.39 6.53 8.00
C ARG A 127 5.03 5.86 7.82
N LEU A 128 4.22 6.36 6.89
CA LEU A 128 2.88 5.84 6.60
C LEU A 128 2.93 4.49 5.90
N LEU A 129 3.86 4.30 4.96
CA LEU A 129 4.04 3.06 4.21
C LEU A 129 4.39 1.88 5.13
N LYS A 130 5.22 2.10 6.16
CA LYS A 130 5.54 1.10 7.19
C LYS A 130 4.32 0.60 7.99
N LYS A 131 3.25 1.41 8.07
CA LYS A 131 2.02 1.03 8.78
C LYS A 131 1.10 0.13 7.96
N THR A 132 1.39 -0.08 6.67
CA THR A 132 0.54 -0.80 5.71
C THR A 132 0.88 -2.28 5.60
N ILE A 133 -0.02 -3.06 4.99
CA ILE A 133 0.23 -4.40 4.47
C ILE A 133 0.36 -4.27 2.95
N SER A 134 1.56 -4.47 2.39
CA SER A 134 1.88 -4.30 0.98
C SER A 134 1.97 -5.63 0.25
N PHE A 135 1.42 -5.72 -0.96
CA PHE A 135 1.40 -6.97 -1.73
C PHE A 135 1.85 -6.77 -3.20
N ASN A 136 2.55 -7.77 -3.73
CA ASN A 136 3.42 -7.67 -4.90
C ASN A 136 2.73 -7.81 -6.27
N ASP A 137 1.69 -8.65 -6.41
CA ASP A 137 1.14 -9.02 -7.75
C ASP A 137 0.56 -7.86 -8.57
N ALA A 138 0.47 -6.67 -7.96
CA ALA A 138 0.40 -5.42 -8.68
C ALA A 138 0.95 -4.28 -7.80
N TYR A 139 2.24 -4.31 -7.47
CA TYR A 139 2.89 -3.29 -6.63
C TYR A 139 2.55 -1.87 -7.07
N GLU A 140 2.55 -1.63 -8.38
CA GLU A 140 2.24 -0.32 -8.90
C GLU A 140 0.79 0.08 -8.55
N ASN A 141 -0.19 -0.84 -8.61
CA ASN A 141 -1.58 -0.57 -8.19
C ASN A 141 -1.66 -0.28 -6.69
N PHE A 142 -0.86 -0.98 -5.90
CA PHE A 142 -0.78 -0.76 -4.46
C PHE A 142 -0.22 0.63 -4.13
N TYR A 143 0.96 1.00 -4.63
CA TYR A 143 1.56 2.32 -4.31
C TYR A 143 0.73 3.47 -4.86
N HIS A 144 0.11 3.28 -6.03
CA HIS A 144 -0.80 4.25 -6.60
C HIS A 144 -2.04 4.44 -5.71
N GLY A 145 -2.71 3.34 -5.32
CA GLY A 145 -3.85 3.39 -4.40
C GLY A 145 -3.48 3.95 -3.02
N PHE A 146 -2.27 3.63 -2.53
CA PHE A 146 -1.70 4.17 -1.31
C PHE A 146 -1.57 5.70 -1.39
N MET A 147 -0.89 6.22 -2.42
CA MET A 147 -0.72 7.66 -2.60
C MET A 147 -2.05 8.39 -2.80
N ILE A 148 -2.97 7.82 -3.58
CA ILE A 148 -4.32 8.39 -3.72
C ILE A 148 -5.07 8.40 -2.38
N GLY A 149 -4.98 7.33 -1.58
CA GLY A 149 -5.57 7.29 -0.24
C GLY A 149 -4.96 8.33 0.70
N LEU A 150 -3.65 8.57 0.61
CA LEU A 150 -2.99 9.64 1.37
C LEU A 150 -3.46 11.04 0.95
N LEU A 151 -3.72 11.25 -0.34
CA LEU A 151 -4.02 12.57 -0.89
C LEU A 151 -5.52 12.89 -0.96
N SER A 152 -6.40 11.90 -0.78
CA SER A 152 -7.85 12.03 -1.03
C SER A 152 -8.57 13.03 -0.13
N HIS A 153 -7.93 13.48 0.94
CA HIS A 153 -8.50 14.40 1.93
C HIS A 153 -7.70 15.71 2.02
N MET A 154 -7.01 16.09 0.95
CA MET A 154 -6.27 17.34 0.88
C MET A 154 -7.24 18.52 0.63
N ASP A 155 -7.52 19.30 1.66
CA ASP A 155 -8.45 20.43 1.59
C ASP A 155 -7.97 21.53 0.65
N GLY A 156 -8.86 22.06 -0.19
CA GLY A 156 -8.54 23.13 -1.15
C GLY A 156 -7.87 22.65 -2.45
N TYR A 157 -7.70 21.33 -2.62
CA TYR A 157 -7.09 20.74 -3.81
C TYR A 157 -7.97 19.65 -4.41
N ILE A 158 -7.94 19.55 -5.73
CA ILE A 158 -8.56 18.48 -6.51
C ILE A 158 -7.46 17.49 -6.90
N VAL A 159 -7.52 16.28 -6.34
CA VAL A 159 -6.60 15.19 -6.68
C VAL A 159 -7.20 14.36 -7.80
N LYS A 160 -6.46 14.19 -8.91
CA LYS A 160 -6.84 13.34 -10.05
C LYS A 160 -5.80 12.26 -10.29
N SER A 161 -6.25 11.02 -10.50
CA SER A 161 -5.45 9.90 -10.98
C SER A 161 -5.84 9.54 -12.41
N ASN A 162 -4.89 9.13 -13.25
CA ASN A 162 -5.16 8.75 -14.64
C ASN A 162 -4.94 7.28 -14.99
N ARG A 163 -4.75 6.38 -14.01
CA ARG A 163 -4.39 4.99 -14.32
C ARG A 163 -5.44 4.21 -15.12
N GLU A 164 -6.72 4.56 -15.00
CA GLU A 164 -7.81 3.84 -15.66
C GLU A 164 -7.96 4.15 -17.16
N SER A 165 -7.27 5.16 -17.69
CA SER A 165 -7.53 5.68 -19.04
C SER A 165 -6.47 5.34 -20.09
N GLY A 166 -5.27 4.87 -19.69
CA GLY A 166 -4.20 4.49 -20.64
C GLY A 166 -3.71 5.63 -21.56
N ASP A 167 -4.13 6.87 -21.29
CA ASP A 167 -4.17 7.97 -22.26
C ASP A 167 -2.91 8.84 -22.25
N GLY A 168 -1.77 8.27 -21.84
CA GLY A 168 -0.48 8.99 -21.81
C GLY A 168 -0.46 10.19 -20.86
N ARG A 169 -0.97 10.05 -19.63
CA ARG A 169 -1.00 11.08 -18.58
C ARG A 169 -0.16 10.66 -17.37
N CYS A 170 0.20 11.61 -16.51
CA CYS A 170 0.92 11.32 -15.26
C CYS A 170 0.06 10.50 -14.29
N ASP A 171 0.72 9.89 -13.32
CA ASP A 171 0.04 9.12 -12.28
C ASP A 171 -0.94 9.98 -11.46
N ILE A 172 -0.49 11.12 -10.92
CA ILE A 172 -1.31 11.97 -10.03
C ILE A 172 -1.12 13.45 -10.36
N TYR A 173 -2.24 14.17 -10.48
CA TYR A 173 -2.30 15.63 -10.43
C TYR A 173 -2.93 16.10 -9.11
N ILE A 174 -2.36 17.15 -8.53
CA ILE A 174 -2.97 17.89 -7.43
C ILE A 174 -3.20 19.32 -7.94
N LYS A 175 -4.45 19.68 -8.20
CA LYS A 175 -4.83 20.98 -8.76
C LYS A 175 -5.46 21.84 -7.66
N PRO A 176 -4.89 23.00 -7.30
CA PRO A 176 -5.54 23.91 -6.37
C PRO A 176 -6.80 24.52 -6.98
N LEU A 177 -7.72 25.00 -6.14
CA LEU A 177 -8.90 25.74 -6.60
C LEU A 177 -8.54 27.09 -7.24
N SER A 178 -7.43 27.72 -6.82
CA SER A 178 -6.90 28.95 -7.39
C SER A 178 -5.75 28.65 -8.35
N ILE A 179 -5.73 29.30 -9.51
CA ILE A 179 -4.63 29.19 -10.48
C ILE A 179 -3.33 29.88 -10.00
N PHE A 180 -3.42 30.70 -8.95
CA PHE A 180 -2.26 31.37 -8.34
C PHE A 180 -1.55 30.49 -7.29
N ASP A 181 -2.18 29.39 -6.88
CA ASP A 181 -1.58 28.43 -5.96
C ASP A 181 -0.83 27.34 -6.74
N LYS A 182 0.12 26.68 -6.07
CA LYS A 182 0.98 25.69 -6.71
C LYS A 182 0.23 24.42 -7.09
N ALA A 183 0.28 24.05 -8.37
CA ALA A 183 -0.15 22.75 -8.83
C ALA A 183 0.99 21.72 -8.66
N VAL A 184 0.63 20.45 -8.55
CA VAL A 184 1.63 19.38 -8.38
C VAL A 184 1.38 18.24 -9.37
N ILE A 185 2.47 17.75 -9.95
CA ILE A 185 2.52 16.54 -10.77
C ILE A 185 3.36 15.51 -10.02
N ILE A 186 2.83 14.30 -9.85
CA ILE A 186 3.57 13.18 -9.28
C ILE A 186 3.59 12.04 -10.30
N GLU A 187 4.78 11.53 -10.55
CA GLU A 187 5.01 10.32 -11.33
C GLU A 187 5.77 9.31 -10.47
N MET A 188 5.32 8.05 -10.46
CA MET A 188 5.84 7.00 -9.60
C MET A 188 6.47 5.87 -10.41
N LYS A 189 7.47 5.21 -9.82
CA LYS A 189 8.06 3.98 -10.34
C LYS A 189 8.10 2.91 -9.26
N VAL A 190 7.98 1.66 -9.67
CA VAL A 190 8.24 0.50 -8.82
C VAL A 190 9.61 -0.06 -9.16
N CYS A 191 10.39 -0.34 -8.13
CA CYS A 191 11.71 -0.93 -8.23
C CYS A 191 11.65 -2.44 -8.02
N ASP A 192 12.42 -3.19 -8.80
CA ASP A 192 12.60 -4.63 -8.59
C ASP A 192 13.81 -4.89 -7.68
N LYS A 193 14.74 -3.94 -7.63
CA LYS A 193 15.98 -4.01 -6.84
C LYS A 193 16.15 -2.75 -5.99
N PRO A 194 16.71 -2.86 -4.76
CA PRO A 194 16.90 -1.71 -3.87
C PRO A 194 17.71 -0.57 -4.50
N LYS A 195 18.74 -0.89 -5.30
CA LYS A 195 19.60 0.11 -5.93
C LYS A 195 18.87 1.01 -6.92
N GLU A 196 17.74 0.55 -7.48
CA GLU A 196 16.95 1.34 -8.42
C GLU A 196 16.24 2.52 -7.76
N LEU A 197 16.04 2.48 -6.43
CA LEU A 197 15.45 3.60 -5.67
C LEU A 197 16.22 4.90 -5.89
N PHE A 198 17.52 4.84 -6.14
CA PHE A 198 18.38 6.02 -6.29
C PHE A 198 18.38 6.59 -7.71
N THR A 199 17.86 5.85 -8.69
CA THR A 199 17.88 6.26 -10.11
C THR A 199 16.47 6.48 -10.66
N LYS A 200 15.51 5.58 -10.36
CA LYS A 200 14.14 5.62 -10.90
C LYS A 200 13.34 6.90 -10.58
N PRO A 201 13.53 7.61 -9.45
CA PRO A 201 12.88 8.91 -9.26
C PRO A 201 13.27 9.94 -10.33
N GLN A 202 14.51 9.88 -10.82
CA GLN A 202 14.97 10.75 -11.89
C GLN A 202 14.32 10.37 -13.23
N ASP A 203 14.17 9.07 -13.51
CA ASP A 203 13.47 8.59 -14.70
C ASP A 203 12.00 9.04 -14.70
N ALA A 204 11.34 9.04 -13.53
CA ALA A 204 10.00 9.57 -13.35
C ALA A 204 9.92 11.07 -13.67
N LEU A 205 10.86 11.88 -13.17
CA LEU A 205 10.95 13.31 -13.52
C LEU A 205 11.19 13.52 -15.01
N GLN A 206 12.06 12.72 -15.63
CA GLN A 206 12.31 12.80 -17.06
C GLN A 206 11.05 12.47 -17.87
N GLN A 207 10.30 11.45 -17.45
CA GLN A 207 9.02 11.11 -18.07
C GLN A 207 8.00 12.26 -18.00
N ILE A 208 7.94 13.00 -16.88
CA ILE A 208 7.05 14.16 -16.76
C ILE A 208 7.35 15.21 -17.85
N GLU A 209 8.63 15.45 -18.11
CA GLU A 209 9.08 16.43 -19.11
C GLU A 209 8.88 15.93 -20.55
N ASP A 210 9.28 14.70 -20.84
CA ASP A 210 9.19 14.11 -22.18
C ASP A 210 7.74 14.02 -22.65
N LYS A 211 6.82 13.72 -21.73
CA LYS A 211 5.38 13.66 -21.98
C LYS A 211 4.68 15.01 -21.83
N LYS A 212 5.41 16.05 -21.40
CA LYS A 212 4.90 17.42 -21.24
C LYS A 212 3.63 17.48 -20.39
N TYR A 213 3.58 16.74 -19.29
CA TYR A 213 2.39 16.67 -18.43
C TYR A 213 1.97 18.04 -17.87
N ALA A 214 2.92 18.96 -17.69
CA ALA A 214 2.63 20.34 -17.30
C ALA A 214 1.79 21.11 -18.34
N TYR A 215 1.76 20.69 -19.61
CA TYR A 215 1.04 21.40 -20.67
C TYR A 215 -0.46 21.54 -20.36
N GLU A 216 -1.12 20.50 -19.85
CA GLU A 216 -2.56 20.56 -19.51
C GLU A 216 -2.83 21.56 -18.38
N LEU A 217 -1.93 21.61 -17.38
CA LEU A 217 -2.02 22.55 -16.26
C LEU A 217 -1.78 23.99 -16.72
N ASN A 218 -0.77 24.20 -17.56
CA ASN A 218 -0.47 25.52 -18.15
C ASN A 218 -1.65 26.05 -18.99
N GLN A 219 -2.28 25.19 -19.81
CA GLN A 219 -3.47 25.57 -20.58
C GLN A 219 -4.68 25.90 -19.67
N SER A 220 -4.69 25.37 -18.45
CA SER A 220 -5.70 25.68 -17.43
C SER A 220 -5.33 26.90 -16.57
N GLY A 221 -4.22 27.57 -16.86
CA GLY A 221 -3.78 28.82 -16.20
C GLY A 221 -2.85 28.64 -15.00
N TYR A 222 -2.46 27.41 -14.64
CA TYR A 222 -1.49 27.19 -13.56
C TYR A 222 -0.07 27.42 -14.10
N GLU A 223 0.66 28.38 -13.51
CA GLU A 223 2.03 28.71 -13.92
C GLU A 223 3.09 28.16 -12.95
N ASP A 224 2.75 28.02 -11.65
CA ASP A 224 3.63 27.44 -10.63
C ASP A 224 3.30 25.95 -10.45
N ILE A 225 4.18 25.09 -10.98
CA ILE A 225 3.97 23.63 -11.01
C ILE A 225 5.19 22.94 -10.41
N ILE A 226 4.97 22.23 -9.30
CA ILE A 226 5.97 21.33 -8.72
C ILE A 226 5.87 19.96 -9.36
N LYS A 227 7.01 19.36 -9.75
CA LYS A 227 7.07 18.01 -10.30
C LYS A 227 7.82 17.10 -9.32
N TYR A 228 7.19 16.00 -8.93
CA TYR A 228 7.81 14.96 -8.12
C TYR A 228 7.97 13.67 -8.91
N GLY A 229 9.18 13.13 -8.86
CA GLY A 229 9.46 11.76 -9.23
C GLY A 229 9.61 10.93 -7.97
N MET A 230 8.87 9.83 -7.88
CA MET A 230 8.92 8.91 -6.74
C MET A 230 9.31 7.52 -7.21
N ALA A 231 10.07 6.80 -6.39
CA ALA A 231 10.31 5.39 -6.62
C ALA A 231 10.12 4.59 -5.33
N PHE A 232 9.44 3.46 -5.45
CA PHE A 232 9.11 2.59 -4.34
C PHE A 232 9.81 1.24 -4.47
N TYR A 233 10.29 0.72 -3.35
CA TYR A 233 10.79 -0.63 -3.18
C TYR A 233 10.32 -1.15 -1.82
N ARG A 234 9.37 -2.09 -1.83
CA ARG A 234 8.75 -2.64 -0.62
C ARG A 234 8.16 -1.54 0.30
N LYS A 235 8.87 -1.20 1.37
CA LYS A 235 8.44 -0.21 2.37
C LYS A 235 9.23 1.09 2.32
N ASP A 236 10.11 1.21 1.34
CA ASP A 236 10.97 2.37 1.16
C ASP A 236 10.59 3.12 -0.11
N CYS A 237 10.58 4.44 0.01
CA CYS A 237 10.32 5.39 -1.05
C CYS A 237 11.42 6.45 -1.07
N ILE A 238 11.88 6.79 -2.26
CA ILE A 238 12.71 7.97 -2.51
C ILE A 238 11.93 8.95 -3.36
N VAL A 239 11.99 10.23 -2.97
CA VAL A 239 11.36 11.33 -3.68
C VAL A 239 12.43 12.27 -4.23
N LYS A 240 12.23 12.73 -5.46
CA LYS A 240 12.98 13.83 -6.08
C LYS A 240 12.01 14.88 -6.57
N ILE A 241 12.45 16.13 -6.53
CA ILE A 241 11.69 17.29 -6.99
C ILE A 241 12.38 17.92 -8.18
N LYS A 242 11.57 18.52 -9.06
CA LYS A 242 12.01 19.48 -10.06
C LYS A 242 10.98 20.61 -10.11
N GLU A 243 11.48 21.83 -10.03
CA GLU A 243 10.71 23.05 -10.31
C GLU A 243 10.74 23.29 -11.84
#